data_AF-A0A7V0V7E1-F1
#
_entry.id   AF-A0A7V0V7E1-F1
#
_cell.length_a   1.000
_cell.length_b   1.000
_cell.length_c   1.000
_cell.angle_alpha   90.00
_cell.angle_beta   90.00
_cell.angle_gamma   90.00
#
_symmetry.space_group_name_H-M   'P 1'
#
loop_
_entity.id
_entity.type
_entity.pdbx_description
1 polymer ?
#
loop_
_entity_poly.entity_id
_entity_poly.type
_entity_poly.pdbx_seq_one_letter_code
_entity_poly.pdbx_strand_id
1 'polypeptide(L)'
;MNKLEKQIQEKAIELLEKGEVSAVIGWGQSWNPTKATPLFARDRKTAEKLIFNPFCFNNLSVYLPRLNEKVAILAKPCEARSIVALLAEGKINRENIYIIGLACQGIVDIGKLETAIGSINEATEARLEADSVVVEVDGEAKKAAFADVVLDNCLSCKQQDKTYCDVMIGEPAQVPTGKAGLIVPEDADATWWRTFWAKEFDRCIRCYACREACPACYCRDNCAVQSLRERWTSPRLDAKETLMFHALRAMHVAGRCIECGACELACPMDIPLTLLHRQVGDAVRRLFNFNVGEKADIRPPLEFFLKEELEKSGR
;
A
#
# COMPACT_ATOMS: atom_id res chain seq x y z
N MET A 1 -10.03 -18.67 15.11
CA MET A 1 -9.53 -18.58 13.73
C MET A 1 -10.71 -18.35 12.81
N ASN A 2 -10.70 -17.28 12.04
CA ASN A 2 -11.80 -16.95 11.13
C ASN A 2 -11.79 -17.94 9.94
N LYS A 3 -12.97 -18.29 9.40
CA LYS A 3 -13.15 -19.13 8.20
C LYS A 3 -12.20 -18.72 7.06
N LEU A 4 -12.01 -17.42 6.87
CA LEU A 4 -11.16 -16.86 5.83
C LEU A 4 -9.68 -17.22 6.02
N GLU A 5 -9.14 -17.09 7.23
CA GLU A 5 -7.76 -17.44 7.56
C GLU A 5 -7.49 -18.92 7.29
N LYS A 6 -8.43 -19.79 7.66
CA LYS A 6 -8.31 -21.22 7.41
C LYS A 6 -8.20 -21.52 5.91
N GLN A 7 -9.03 -20.88 5.08
CA GLN A 7 -8.99 -21.06 3.62
C GLN A 7 -7.66 -20.57 3.03
N ILE A 8 -7.13 -19.45 3.53
CA ILE A 8 -5.82 -18.92 3.13
C ILE A 8 -4.72 -19.93 3.44
N GLN A 9 -4.69 -20.43 4.67
CA GLN A 9 -3.69 -21.39 5.13
C GLN A 9 -3.78 -22.70 4.35
N GLU A 10 -4.99 -23.25 4.14
CA GLU A 10 -5.23 -24.46 3.36
C GLU A 10 -4.71 -24.30 1.92
N LYS A 11 -5.04 -23.20 1.23
CA LYS A 11 -4.55 -22.93 -0.13
C LYS A 11 -3.03 -22.74 -0.17
N ALA A 12 -2.46 -22.03 0.80
CA ALA A 12 -1.01 -21.82 0.89
C ALA A 12 -0.26 -23.15 1.06
N ILE A 13 -0.73 -24.00 1.97
CA ILE A 13 -0.18 -25.34 2.22
C ILE A 13 -0.30 -26.21 0.97
N GLU A 14 -1.46 -26.21 0.31
CA GLU A 14 -1.70 -26.96 -0.91
C GLU A 14 -0.67 -26.62 -2.00
N LEU A 15 -0.44 -25.32 -2.27
CA LEU A 15 0.50 -24.88 -3.30
C LEU A 15 1.96 -25.25 -2.97
N LEU A 16 2.34 -25.18 -1.69
CA LEU A 16 3.67 -25.56 -1.21
C LEU A 16 3.90 -27.08 -1.30
N GLU A 17 2.94 -27.89 -0.85
CA GLU A 17 3.06 -29.36 -0.85
C GLU A 17 3.06 -29.95 -2.26
N LYS A 18 2.36 -29.31 -3.21
CA LYS A 18 2.42 -29.66 -4.63
C LYS A 18 3.69 -29.20 -5.33
N GLY A 19 4.49 -28.34 -4.70
CA GLY A 19 5.67 -27.73 -5.31
C GLY A 19 5.35 -26.76 -6.44
N GLU A 20 4.11 -26.23 -6.51
CA GLU A 20 3.73 -25.25 -7.55
C GLU A 20 4.42 -23.90 -7.37
N VAL A 21 4.79 -23.59 -6.13
CA VAL A 21 5.53 -22.40 -5.69
C VAL A 21 6.54 -22.79 -4.62
N SER A 22 7.64 -22.05 -4.51
CA SER A 22 8.70 -22.26 -3.50
C SER A 22 8.47 -21.50 -2.20
N ALA A 23 7.58 -20.50 -2.20
CA ALA A 23 7.18 -19.73 -1.04
C ALA A 23 5.78 -19.12 -1.23
N VAL A 24 5.08 -18.86 -0.13
CA VAL A 24 3.86 -18.06 -0.07
C VAL A 24 4.16 -16.81 0.75
N ILE A 25 3.98 -15.63 0.16
CA ILE A 25 4.15 -14.33 0.81
C ILE A 25 2.80 -13.86 1.32
N GLY A 26 2.68 -13.65 2.63
CA GLY A 26 1.47 -13.16 3.26
C GLY A 26 1.77 -12.32 4.49
N TRP A 27 0.83 -12.25 5.43
CA TRP A 27 1.04 -11.62 6.73
C TRP A 27 1.06 -12.65 7.84
N GLY A 28 1.90 -12.43 8.84
CA GLY A 28 1.88 -13.11 10.12
C GLY A 28 1.56 -12.13 11.24
N GLN A 29 1.16 -12.67 12.38
CA GLN A 29 0.91 -11.88 13.59
C GLN A 29 2.21 -11.24 14.09
N SER A 30 2.20 -9.93 14.35
CA SER A 30 3.29 -9.24 15.03
C SER A 30 3.17 -9.36 16.56
N TRP A 31 4.19 -8.92 17.28
CA TRP A 31 4.18 -8.86 18.74
C TRP A 31 3.05 -7.97 19.28
N ASN A 32 2.75 -6.87 18.58
CA ASN A 32 1.60 -6.03 18.86
C ASN A 32 0.44 -6.49 17.95
N PRO A 33 -0.73 -6.85 18.51
CA PRO A 33 -1.86 -7.41 17.77
C PRO A 33 -2.48 -6.44 16.76
N THR A 34 -2.29 -5.13 16.95
CA THR A 34 -2.75 -4.08 16.02
C THR A 34 -1.85 -3.92 14.79
N LYS A 35 -0.83 -4.77 14.65
CA LYS A 35 0.12 -4.77 13.52
C LYS A 35 0.29 -6.17 12.98
N ALA A 36 0.35 -6.29 11.66
CA ALA A 36 0.80 -7.51 11.00
C ALA A 36 2.21 -7.30 10.44
N THR A 37 2.94 -8.38 10.20
CA THR A 37 4.26 -8.34 9.57
C THR A 37 4.29 -9.24 8.34
N PRO A 38 5.01 -8.90 7.27
CA PRO A 38 5.22 -9.80 6.15
C PRO A 38 5.81 -11.14 6.59
N LEU A 39 5.22 -12.23 6.11
CA LEU A 39 5.60 -13.60 6.41
C LEU A 39 5.85 -14.37 5.11
N PHE A 40 7.00 -15.05 5.04
CA PHE A 40 7.38 -15.89 3.89
C PHE A 40 7.29 -17.35 4.32
N ALA A 41 6.18 -18.01 3.98
CA ALA A 41 5.98 -19.41 4.29
C ALA A 41 6.62 -20.30 3.23
N ARG A 42 7.54 -21.19 3.63
CA ARG A 42 8.16 -22.21 2.78
C ARG A 42 7.82 -23.64 3.18
N ASP A 43 7.07 -23.78 4.27
CA ASP A 43 6.68 -25.05 4.86
C ASP A 43 5.27 -24.92 5.48
N ARG A 44 4.63 -26.06 5.75
CA ARG A 44 3.31 -26.14 6.37
C ARG A 44 3.24 -25.38 7.69
N LYS A 45 4.22 -25.57 8.58
CA LYS A 45 4.24 -24.97 9.93
C LYS A 45 4.27 -23.44 9.88
N THR A 46 4.91 -22.87 8.87
CA THR A 46 4.96 -21.43 8.65
C THR A 46 3.70 -20.95 7.93
N ALA A 47 3.18 -21.71 6.98
CA ALA A 47 1.92 -21.38 6.29
C ALA A 47 0.72 -21.34 7.25
N GLU A 48 0.69 -22.19 8.28
CA GLU A 48 -0.31 -22.18 9.36
C GLU A 48 -0.31 -20.90 10.20
N LYS A 49 0.72 -20.04 10.08
CA LYS A 49 0.80 -18.75 10.78
C LYS A 49 0.31 -17.57 9.93
N LEU A 50 -0.12 -17.83 8.69
CA LEU A 50 -0.67 -16.80 7.82
C LEU A 50 -2.00 -16.29 8.41
N ILE A 51 -2.13 -14.97 8.47
CA ILE A 51 -3.32 -14.27 8.95
C ILE A 51 -3.82 -13.30 7.89
N PHE A 52 -5.09 -12.92 7.99
CA PHE A 52 -5.63 -11.79 7.26
C PHE A 52 -6.72 -11.10 8.06
N ASN A 53 -6.49 -9.83 8.38
CA ASN A 53 -7.38 -8.98 9.15
C ASN A 53 -7.15 -7.50 8.78
N PRO A 54 -7.95 -6.55 9.30
CA PRO A 54 -7.80 -5.13 8.96
C PRO A 54 -6.47 -4.47 9.34
N PHE A 55 -5.60 -5.15 10.10
CA PHE A 55 -4.26 -4.68 10.45
C PHE A 55 -3.18 -5.13 9.44
N CYS A 56 -3.56 -5.86 8.39
CA CYS A 56 -2.67 -6.32 7.31
C CYS A 56 -2.37 -5.22 6.27
N PHE A 57 -1.79 -4.11 6.72
CA PHE A 57 -1.63 -2.89 5.93
C PHE A 57 -0.46 -2.91 4.94
N ASN A 58 0.58 -3.72 5.18
CA ASN A 58 1.75 -3.75 4.30
C ASN A 58 1.32 -4.15 2.89
N ASN A 59 1.93 -3.51 1.88
CA ASN A 59 1.80 -3.93 0.50
C ASN A 59 2.91 -4.94 0.17
N LEU A 60 2.57 -6.22 0.11
CA LEU A 60 3.51 -7.32 -0.05
C LEU A 60 4.17 -7.36 -1.43
N SER A 61 3.56 -6.72 -2.44
CA SER A 61 4.13 -6.69 -3.80
C SER A 61 5.50 -6.00 -3.87
N VAL A 62 5.86 -5.25 -2.84
CA VAL A 62 7.17 -4.62 -2.66
C VAL A 62 8.35 -5.60 -2.70
N TYR A 63 8.10 -6.87 -2.37
CA TYR A 63 9.13 -7.91 -2.35
C TYR A 63 9.36 -8.55 -3.72
N LEU A 64 8.36 -8.54 -4.61
CA LEU A 64 8.37 -9.31 -5.85
C LEU A 64 9.52 -8.97 -6.80
N PRO A 65 9.90 -7.69 -7.03
CA PRO A 65 10.99 -7.36 -7.96
C PRO A 65 12.38 -7.89 -7.56
N ARG A 66 12.52 -8.41 -6.34
CA ARG A 66 13.78 -8.91 -5.77
C ARG A 66 13.82 -10.44 -5.68
N LEU A 67 12.75 -11.12 -6.06
CA LEU A 67 12.65 -12.57 -5.99
C LEU A 67 12.93 -13.18 -7.35
N ASN A 68 13.76 -14.21 -7.37
CA ASN A 68 14.14 -14.96 -8.57
C ASN A 68 13.55 -16.38 -8.56
N GLU A 69 12.44 -16.57 -7.86
CA GLU A 69 11.78 -17.86 -7.66
C GLU A 69 10.28 -17.73 -7.90
N LYS A 70 9.62 -18.85 -8.15
CA LYS A 70 8.17 -18.86 -8.34
C LYS A 70 7.46 -18.83 -6.98
N VAL A 71 6.75 -17.75 -6.69
CA VAL A 71 6.09 -17.54 -5.39
C VAL A 71 4.58 -17.39 -5.52
N ALA A 72 3.86 -17.75 -4.48
CA ALA A 72 2.49 -17.28 -4.28
C ALA A 72 2.49 -16.00 -3.42
N ILE A 73 1.50 -15.15 -3.62
CA ILE A 73 1.31 -13.92 -2.83
C ILE A 73 -0.15 -13.75 -2.44
N LEU A 74 -0.40 -13.44 -1.17
CA LEU A 74 -1.70 -12.98 -0.71
C LEU A 74 -1.87 -11.52 -1.15
N ALA A 75 -2.94 -11.23 -1.88
CA ALA A 75 -3.16 -9.93 -2.48
C ALA A 75 -4.54 -9.38 -2.12
N LYS A 76 -4.56 -8.26 -1.40
CA LYS A 76 -5.70 -7.34 -1.39
C LYS A 76 -5.92 -6.79 -2.82
N PRO A 77 -7.10 -6.25 -3.14
CA PRO A 77 -7.33 -5.68 -4.47
C PRO A 77 -6.31 -4.59 -4.86
N CYS A 78 -5.90 -3.75 -3.91
CA CYS A 78 -4.87 -2.73 -4.15
C CYS A 78 -3.47 -3.31 -4.41
N GLU A 79 -3.18 -4.50 -3.87
CA GLU A 79 -1.94 -5.23 -4.14
C GLU A 79 -2.00 -5.92 -5.48
N ALA A 80 -3.15 -6.48 -5.88
CA ALA A 80 -3.34 -7.01 -7.23
C ALA A 80 -3.04 -5.93 -8.28
N ARG A 81 -3.54 -4.70 -8.12
CA ARG A 81 -3.18 -3.57 -9.00
C ARG A 81 -1.69 -3.20 -8.94
N SER A 82 -1.07 -3.32 -7.77
CA SER A 82 0.39 -3.10 -7.65
C SER A 82 1.16 -4.14 -8.47
N ILE A 83 0.73 -5.40 -8.42
CA ILE A 83 1.32 -6.49 -9.21
C ILE A 83 1.12 -6.23 -10.71
N VAL A 84 -0.08 -5.80 -11.13
CA VAL A 84 -0.35 -5.41 -12.53
C VAL A 84 0.55 -4.28 -12.99
N ALA A 85 0.75 -3.25 -12.16
CA ALA A 85 1.65 -2.15 -12.48
C ALA A 85 3.10 -2.64 -12.65
N LEU A 86 3.58 -3.49 -11.74
CA LEU A 86 4.92 -4.09 -11.83
C LEU A 86 5.08 -4.99 -13.06
N LEU A 87 4.03 -5.72 -13.47
CA LEU A 87 4.01 -6.50 -14.71
C LEU A 87 4.10 -5.59 -15.94
N ALA A 88 3.32 -4.51 -15.98
CA ALA A 88 3.35 -3.53 -17.07
C ALA A 88 4.71 -2.86 -17.23
N GLU A 89 5.37 -2.56 -16.12
CA GLU A 89 6.74 -2.03 -16.10
C GLU A 89 7.82 -3.08 -16.40
N GLY A 90 7.45 -4.36 -16.58
CA GLY A 90 8.38 -5.47 -16.84
C GLY A 90 9.33 -5.76 -15.69
N LYS A 91 8.91 -5.47 -14.44
CA LYS A 91 9.74 -5.65 -13.23
C LYS A 91 9.61 -7.01 -12.60
N ILE A 92 8.55 -7.71 -12.95
CA ILE A 92 8.24 -9.06 -12.51
C ILE A 92 7.68 -9.83 -13.69
N ASN A 93 7.77 -11.14 -13.59
CA ASN A 93 7.33 -12.08 -14.62
C ASN A 93 6.06 -12.79 -14.15
N ARG A 94 5.01 -12.83 -14.98
CA ARG A 94 3.70 -13.37 -14.58
C ARG A 94 3.77 -14.86 -14.24
N GLU A 95 4.59 -15.61 -14.96
CA GLU A 95 4.80 -17.05 -14.79
C GLU A 95 5.45 -17.41 -13.44
N ASN A 96 6.15 -16.45 -12.80
CA ASN A 96 6.80 -16.63 -11.51
C ASN A 96 5.91 -16.26 -10.33
N ILE A 97 4.64 -15.90 -10.56
CA ILE A 97 3.76 -15.39 -9.52
C ILE A 97 2.43 -16.12 -9.56
N TYR A 98 1.99 -16.61 -8.41
CA TYR A 98 0.64 -17.10 -8.18
C TYR A 98 -0.09 -16.13 -7.22
N ILE A 99 -1.20 -15.54 -7.65
CA ILE A 99 -1.89 -14.47 -6.93
C ILE A 99 -3.12 -15.05 -6.23
N ILE A 100 -3.05 -15.13 -4.90
CA ILE A 100 -4.17 -15.48 -4.03
C ILE A 100 -4.88 -14.19 -3.64
N GLY A 101 -5.91 -13.83 -4.38
CA GLY A 101 -6.72 -12.64 -4.13
C GLY A 101 -7.60 -12.79 -2.90
N LEU A 102 -7.69 -11.74 -2.10
CA LEU A 102 -8.48 -11.71 -0.85
C LEU A 102 -9.60 -10.68 -0.94
N ALA A 103 -10.78 -11.05 -0.46
CA ALA A 103 -11.86 -10.11 -0.26
C ALA A 103 -11.56 -9.17 0.93
N CYS A 104 -11.08 -7.96 0.63
CA CYS A 104 -10.67 -6.97 1.63
C CYS A 104 -11.83 -6.04 2.02
N GLN A 105 -12.12 -5.92 3.31
CA GLN A 105 -13.14 -5.02 3.87
C GLN A 105 -12.61 -3.61 4.20
N GLY A 106 -11.32 -3.37 4.00
CA GLY A 106 -10.63 -2.15 4.38
C GLY A 106 -9.51 -2.40 5.39
N ILE A 107 -8.68 -1.39 5.59
CA ILE A 107 -7.53 -1.42 6.49
C ILE A 107 -7.71 -0.35 7.55
N VAL A 108 -7.35 -0.67 8.78
CA VAL A 108 -7.38 0.28 9.90
C VAL A 108 -6.24 1.28 9.75
N ASP A 109 -6.57 2.55 9.90
CA ASP A 109 -5.63 3.64 10.12
C ASP A 109 -5.27 3.68 11.61
N ILE A 110 -4.00 3.40 11.91
CA ILE A 110 -3.51 3.32 13.28
C ILE A 110 -3.57 4.67 13.99
N GLY A 111 -3.28 5.78 13.29
CA GLY A 111 -3.34 7.11 13.88
C GLY A 111 -4.76 7.52 14.25
N LYS A 112 -5.75 7.18 13.39
CA LYS A 112 -7.17 7.37 13.73
C LYS A 112 -7.60 6.48 14.90
N LEU A 113 -7.15 5.23 14.92
CA LEU A 113 -7.46 4.31 16.01
C LEU A 113 -6.90 4.84 17.35
N GLU A 114 -5.63 5.25 17.39
CA GLU A 114 -5.02 5.84 18.58
C GLU A 114 -5.71 7.12 19.02
N THR A 115 -6.19 7.94 18.07
CA THR A 115 -6.99 9.13 18.37
C THR A 115 -8.33 8.76 19.03
N ALA A 116 -8.96 7.66 18.59
CA ALA A 116 -10.27 7.22 19.06
C ALA A 116 -10.21 6.51 20.42
N ILE A 117 -9.19 5.67 20.68
CA ILE A 117 -9.13 4.81 21.87
C ILE A 117 -7.90 5.04 22.77
N GLY A 118 -7.02 5.97 22.40
CA GLY A 118 -5.75 6.23 23.07
C GLY A 118 -4.65 5.26 22.66
N SER A 119 -3.54 5.28 23.41
CA SER A 119 -2.36 4.44 23.13
C SER A 119 -2.71 2.95 23.00
N ILE A 120 -2.15 2.32 21.95
CA ILE A 120 -2.29 0.88 21.67
C ILE A 120 -0.95 0.14 21.77
N ASN A 121 0.08 0.77 22.34
CA ASN A 121 1.44 0.19 22.41
C ASN A 121 1.48 -1.12 23.21
N GLU A 122 0.72 -1.20 24.30
CA GLU A 122 0.61 -2.37 25.19
C GLU A 122 -0.62 -3.25 24.85
N ALA A 123 -1.08 -3.23 23.60
CA ALA A 123 -2.21 -4.04 23.19
C ALA A 123 -1.89 -5.54 23.30
N THR A 124 -2.81 -6.31 23.89
CA THR A 124 -2.69 -7.77 24.08
C THR A 124 -3.55 -8.55 23.09
N GLU A 125 -4.67 -7.96 22.65
CA GLU A 125 -5.53 -8.50 21.60
C GLU A 125 -6.06 -7.38 20.69
N ALA A 126 -6.30 -7.68 19.42
CA ALA A 126 -6.97 -6.79 18.49
C ALA A 126 -7.79 -7.59 17.48
N ARG A 127 -9.05 -7.22 17.30
CA ARG A 127 -9.99 -7.94 16.43
C ARG A 127 -11.05 -7.03 15.85
N LEU A 128 -11.63 -7.47 14.74
CA LEU A 128 -12.84 -6.87 14.18
C LEU A 128 -14.05 -7.66 14.69
N GLU A 129 -14.94 -7.00 15.43
CA GLU A 129 -16.23 -7.52 15.88
C GLU A 129 -17.35 -6.78 15.13
N ALA A 130 -17.97 -7.43 14.15
CA ALA A 130 -18.95 -6.79 13.25
C ALA A 130 -18.38 -5.48 12.67
N ASP A 131 -18.96 -4.34 13.03
CA ASP A 131 -18.56 -3.01 12.53
C ASP A 131 -17.67 -2.24 13.52
N SER A 132 -17.06 -2.93 14.50
CA SER A 132 -16.21 -2.31 15.52
C SER A 132 -14.82 -2.96 15.57
N VAL A 133 -13.79 -2.12 15.63
CA VAL A 133 -12.44 -2.54 15.99
C VAL A 133 -12.35 -2.57 17.51
N VAL A 134 -12.00 -3.73 18.06
CA VAL A 134 -11.79 -3.93 19.49
C VAL A 134 -10.32 -4.18 19.74
N VAL A 135 -9.74 -3.41 20.66
CA VAL A 135 -8.37 -3.57 21.11
C VAL A 135 -8.37 -3.71 22.62
N GLU A 136 -7.75 -4.78 23.12
CA GLU A 136 -7.53 -4.97 24.55
C GLU A 136 -6.20 -4.33 24.94
N VAL A 137 -6.24 -3.40 25.88
CA VAL A 137 -5.06 -2.71 26.43
C VAL A 137 -5.19 -2.72 27.94
N ASP A 138 -4.16 -3.19 28.65
CA ASP A 138 -4.15 -3.29 30.13
C ASP A 138 -5.35 -4.06 30.73
N GLY A 139 -5.87 -5.06 30.00
CA GLY A 139 -7.03 -5.86 30.42
C GLY A 139 -8.40 -5.17 30.19
N GLU A 140 -8.41 -3.98 29.60
CA GLU A 140 -9.62 -3.27 29.21
C GLU A 140 -9.86 -3.34 27.69
N ALA A 141 -11.06 -3.78 27.30
CA ALA A 141 -11.47 -3.81 25.90
C ALA A 141 -11.97 -2.43 25.45
N LYS A 142 -11.17 -1.73 24.65
CA LYS A 142 -11.53 -0.46 24.02
C LYS A 142 -12.10 -0.69 22.63
N LYS A 143 -13.09 0.10 22.23
CA LYS A 143 -13.80 -0.07 20.95
C LYS A 143 -13.84 1.23 20.16
N ALA A 144 -13.64 1.12 18.85
CA ALA A 144 -13.90 2.19 17.88
C ALA A 144 -14.75 1.63 16.72
N ALA A 145 -15.64 2.45 16.17
CA ALA A 145 -16.37 2.06 14.96
C ALA A 145 -15.39 1.93 13.79
N PHE A 146 -15.44 0.83 13.04
CA PHE A 146 -14.55 0.59 11.91
C PHE A 146 -14.68 1.70 10.85
N ALA A 147 -15.88 2.22 10.64
CA ALA A 147 -16.17 3.35 9.76
C ALA A 147 -15.37 4.64 10.08
N ASP A 148 -15.01 4.83 11.36
CA ASP A 148 -14.32 6.04 11.82
C ASP A 148 -12.79 5.88 11.80
N VAL A 149 -12.30 4.64 11.88
CA VAL A 149 -10.85 4.33 11.96
C VAL A 149 -10.31 3.63 10.72
N VAL A 150 -11.11 3.48 9.67
CA VAL A 150 -10.65 2.94 8.39
C VAL A 150 -9.80 3.97 7.65
N LEU A 151 -8.79 3.49 6.93
CA LEU A 151 -7.93 4.29 6.06
C LEU A 151 -8.75 5.00 4.97
N ASP A 152 -8.49 6.30 4.77
CA ASP A 152 -9.27 7.16 3.86
C ASP A 152 -9.37 6.60 2.43
N ASN A 153 -8.29 5.98 1.93
CA ASN A 153 -8.28 5.41 0.58
C ASN A 153 -9.23 4.22 0.44
N CYS A 154 -9.53 3.50 1.53
CA CYS A 154 -10.46 2.38 1.49
C CYS A 154 -11.92 2.84 1.28
N LEU A 155 -12.26 4.06 1.70
CA LEU A 155 -13.61 4.64 1.55
C LEU A 155 -14.02 4.85 0.09
N SER A 156 -13.03 4.99 -0.80
CA SER A 156 -13.24 5.15 -2.25
C SER A 156 -12.71 3.97 -3.05
N CYS A 157 -12.48 2.83 -2.39
CA CYS A 157 -11.95 1.64 -3.04
C CYS A 157 -12.93 1.13 -4.10
N LYS A 158 -12.57 1.30 -5.37
CA LYS A 158 -13.35 0.79 -6.51
C LYS A 158 -13.03 -0.68 -6.84
N GLN A 159 -12.23 -1.33 -6.00
CA GLN A 159 -11.52 -2.54 -6.38
C GLN A 159 -12.14 -3.76 -5.72
N GLN A 160 -13.26 -4.20 -6.29
CA GLN A 160 -13.64 -5.61 -6.23
C GLN A 160 -13.20 -6.34 -7.51
N ASP A 161 -12.32 -5.73 -8.30
CA ASP A 161 -11.81 -6.30 -9.54
C ASP A 161 -10.98 -7.56 -9.23
N LYS A 162 -11.48 -8.69 -9.71
CA LYS A 162 -10.89 -10.03 -9.54
C LYS A 162 -10.07 -10.44 -10.76
N THR A 163 -10.00 -9.59 -11.80
CA THR A 163 -9.42 -9.92 -13.12
C THR A 163 -7.99 -10.42 -13.06
N TYR A 164 -7.20 -10.00 -12.06
CA TYR A 164 -5.77 -10.30 -11.97
C TYR A 164 -5.39 -11.28 -10.85
N CYS A 165 -6.33 -12.08 -10.36
CA CYS A 165 -6.04 -13.12 -9.35
C CYS A 165 -6.14 -14.52 -9.97
N ASP A 166 -5.27 -15.44 -9.55
CA ASP A 166 -5.35 -16.86 -9.94
C ASP A 166 -6.48 -17.59 -9.19
N VAL A 167 -6.69 -17.19 -7.93
CA VAL A 167 -7.80 -17.66 -7.10
C VAL A 167 -8.28 -16.53 -6.20
N MET A 168 -9.57 -16.51 -5.91
CA MET A 168 -10.15 -15.61 -4.92
C MET A 168 -10.57 -16.39 -3.69
N ILE A 169 -10.19 -15.90 -2.52
CA ILE A 169 -10.56 -16.45 -1.21
C ILE A 169 -11.39 -15.40 -0.46
N GLY A 170 -12.50 -15.85 0.13
CA GLY A 170 -13.45 -15.01 0.84
C GLY A 170 -14.64 -14.56 -0.02
N GLU A 171 -15.72 -14.21 0.68
CA GLU A 171 -16.92 -13.64 0.08
C GLU A 171 -16.68 -12.15 -0.23
N PRO A 172 -17.23 -11.61 -1.34
CA PRO A 172 -17.07 -10.21 -1.69
C PRO A 172 -17.37 -9.29 -0.51
N ALA A 173 -16.35 -8.53 -0.11
CA ALA A 173 -16.44 -7.56 0.96
C ALA A 173 -17.12 -6.27 0.49
N GLN A 174 -17.99 -5.70 1.32
CA GLN A 174 -18.51 -4.36 1.05
C GLN A 174 -17.41 -3.31 1.24
N VAL A 175 -17.46 -2.26 0.42
CA VAL A 175 -16.58 -1.10 0.59
C VAL A 175 -16.98 -0.40 1.88
N PRO A 176 -16.03 -0.07 2.77
CA PRO A 176 -16.34 0.58 4.02
C PRO A 176 -16.91 1.99 3.76
N THR A 177 -17.94 2.34 4.51
CA THR A 177 -18.49 3.70 4.55
C THR A 177 -17.90 4.47 5.72
N GLY A 178 -17.69 5.78 5.55
CA GLY A 178 -17.10 6.60 6.61
C GLY A 178 -16.80 8.01 6.11
N LYS A 179 -16.20 8.83 6.98
CA LYS A 179 -15.70 10.17 6.64
C LYS A 179 -14.19 10.15 6.54
N ALA A 180 -13.65 10.86 5.56
CA ALA A 180 -12.21 11.06 5.46
C ALA A 180 -11.70 11.81 6.71
N GLY A 181 -10.54 11.41 7.23
CA GLY A 181 -9.93 12.07 8.38
C GLY A 181 -9.39 13.45 8.03
N LEU A 182 -8.90 13.60 6.79
CA LEU A 182 -8.42 14.87 6.25
C LEU A 182 -9.41 15.45 5.24
N ILE A 183 -9.93 16.64 5.54
CA ILE A 183 -10.81 17.40 4.65
C ILE A 183 -9.99 18.48 3.95
N VAL A 184 -9.92 18.39 2.63
CA VAL A 184 -9.32 19.42 1.77
C VAL A 184 -10.43 20.44 1.44
N PRO A 185 -10.22 21.75 1.67
CA PRO A 185 -11.19 22.78 1.29
C PRO A 185 -11.49 22.74 -0.22
N GLU A 186 -12.74 23.00 -0.59
CA GLU A 186 -13.16 23.00 -2.00
C GLU A 186 -12.45 24.09 -2.83
N ASP A 187 -12.11 25.20 -2.19
CA ASP A 187 -11.41 26.36 -2.74
C ASP A 187 -9.89 26.32 -2.53
N ALA A 188 -9.33 25.16 -2.16
CA ALA A 188 -7.90 25.00 -1.92
C ALA A 188 -7.04 25.40 -3.13
N ASP A 189 -6.37 26.55 -3.02
CA ASP A 189 -5.51 27.12 -4.03
C ASP A 189 -4.02 26.73 -3.83
N ALA A 190 -3.15 27.24 -4.70
CA ALA A 190 -1.70 27.00 -4.58
C ALA A 190 -1.12 27.50 -3.24
N THR A 191 -1.69 28.56 -2.67
CA THR A 191 -1.26 29.13 -1.39
C THR A 191 -1.58 28.18 -0.23
N TRP A 192 -2.79 27.63 -0.23
CA TRP A 192 -3.23 26.64 0.73
C TRP A 192 -2.36 25.39 0.66
N TRP A 193 -2.15 24.83 -0.55
CA TRP A 193 -1.31 23.65 -0.74
C TRP A 193 0.13 23.86 -0.31
N ARG A 194 0.71 25.01 -0.65
CA ARG A 194 2.06 25.38 -0.20
C ARG A 194 2.13 25.43 1.33
N THR A 195 1.14 26.03 1.97
CA THR A 195 1.11 26.18 3.44
C THR A 195 0.92 24.82 4.13
N PHE A 196 -0.02 24.02 3.63
CA PHE A 196 -0.30 22.68 4.11
C PHE A 196 0.94 21.78 4.01
N TRP A 197 1.53 21.66 2.82
CA TRP A 197 2.70 20.81 2.63
C TRP A 197 3.95 21.31 3.34
N ALA A 198 4.14 22.64 3.46
CA ALA A 198 5.22 23.17 4.27
C ALA A 198 5.11 22.73 5.74
N LYS A 199 3.91 22.78 6.32
CA LYS A 199 3.63 22.32 7.68
C LYS A 199 3.84 20.81 7.83
N GLU A 200 3.30 20.00 6.93
CA GLU A 200 3.42 18.55 7.04
C GLU A 200 4.86 18.05 6.81
N PHE A 201 5.60 18.66 5.89
CA PHE A 201 6.98 18.29 5.61
C PHE A 201 7.97 18.81 6.65
N ASP A 202 7.68 19.89 7.38
CA ASP A 202 8.51 20.33 8.50
C ASP A 202 8.68 19.23 9.57
N ARG A 203 7.66 18.38 9.73
CA ARG A 203 7.65 17.24 10.67
C ARG A 203 8.46 16.04 10.17
N CYS A 204 8.82 15.98 8.89
CA CYS A 204 9.43 14.78 8.31
C CYS A 204 10.89 14.63 8.75
N ILE A 205 11.16 13.49 9.39
CA ILE A 205 12.51 13.11 9.84
C ILE A 205 13.35 12.40 8.77
N ARG A 206 12.82 12.28 7.54
CA ARG A 206 13.47 11.61 6.40
C ARG A 206 14.01 10.21 6.72
N CYS A 207 13.23 9.42 7.48
CA CYS A 207 13.56 8.02 7.81
C CYS A 207 13.44 7.05 6.62
N TYR A 208 12.87 7.51 5.50
CA TYR A 208 12.63 6.76 4.27
C TYR A 208 11.70 5.54 4.36
N ALA A 209 11.03 5.31 5.49
CA ALA A 209 10.05 4.22 5.63
C ALA A 209 8.97 4.25 4.54
N CYS A 210 8.52 5.45 4.15
CA CYS A 210 7.56 5.66 3.07
C CYS A 210 8.07 5.21 1.69
N ARG A 211 9.38 5.25 1.44
CA ARG A 211 10.04 4.71 0.24
C ARG A 211 10.14 3.19 0.34
N GLU A 212 10.56 2.67 1.49
CA GLU A 212 10.74 1.23 1.71
C GLU A 212 9.42 0.44 1.66
N ALA A 213 8.30 1.07 2.00
CA ALA A 213 6.97 0.47 1.92
C ALA A 213 6.35 0.50 0.51
N CYS A 214 6.95 1.22 -0.44
CA CYS A 214 6.33 1.50 -1.74
C CYS A 214 6.76 0.48 -2.81
N PRO A 215 5.80 -0.23 -3.47
CA PRO A 215 6.13 -1.19 -4.52
C PRO A 215 6.64 -0.52 -5.82
N ALA A 216 6.24 0.72 -6.10
CA ALA A 216 6.76 1.47 -7.24
C ALA A 216 8.24 1.91 -7.03
N CYS A 217 8.77 1.85 -5.82
CA CYS A 217 10.16 2.20 -5.51
C CYS A 217 11.06 0.95 -5.48
N TYR A 218 11.25 0.31 -6.64
CA TYR A 218 12.14 -0.86 -6.78
C TYR A 218 13.60 -0.50 -7.07
N CYS A 219 13.92 0.72 -7.53
CA CYS A 219 15.27 1.15 -7.87
C CYS A 219 16.18 1.46 -6.66
N ARG A 220 15.96 0.80 -5.52
CA ARG A 220 16.54 1.22 -4.22
C ARG A 220 18.05 1.31 -4.24
N ASP A 221 18.71 0.36 -4.89
CA ASP A 221 20.17 0.27 -4.92
C ASP A 221 20.82 1.40 -5.75
N ASN A 222 20.04 2.05 -6.61
CA ASN A 222 20.47 3.18 -7.45
C ASN A 222 19.60 4.42 -7.23
N CYS A 223 18.98 4.54 -6.04
CA CYS A 223 18.04 5.63 -5.79
C CYS A 223 18.78 6.97 -5.68
N ALA A 224 18.36 7.98 -6.46
CA ALA A 224 18.96 9.31 -6.46
C ALA A 224 18.99 9.97 -5.06
N VAL A 225 18.06 9.60 -4.17
CA VAL A 225 17.99 10.13 -2.79
C VAL A 225 18.99 9.48 -1.83
N GLN A 226 19.60 8.35 -2.22
CA GLN A 226 20.65 7.64 -1.47
C GLN A 226 21.99 7.63 -2.21
N SER A 227 22.02 8.06 -3.48
CA SER A 227 23.23 8.14 -4.27
C SER A 227 24.22 9.13 -3.66
N LEU A 228 25.40 8.64 -3.31
CA LEU A 228 26.52 9.50 -2.89
C LEU A 228 27.26 10.12 -4.09
N ARG A 229 27.03 9.57 -5.29
CA ARG A 229 27.70 9.99 -6.54
C ARG A 229 26.97 11.14 -7.23
N GLU A 230 25.64 11.07 -7.28
CA GLU A 230 24.78 12.06 -7.95
C GLU A 230 23.84 12.68 -6.92
N ARG A 231 24.26 13.80 -6.33
CA ARG A 231 23.52 14.45 -5.23
C ARG A 231 22.45 15.40 -5.77
N TRP A 232 21.29 14.85 -6.13
CA TRP A 232 20.09 15.65 -6.44
C TRP A 232 19.43 16.23 -5.18
N THR A 233 19.72 15.66 -4.01
CA THR A 233 19.27 16.13 -2.70
C THR A 233 20.46 16.25 -1.75
N SER A 234 20.44 17.25 -0.87
CA SER A 234 21.43 17.42 0.19
C SER A 234 21.18 16.44 1.34
N PRO A 235 22.24 15.96 2.02
CA PRO A 235 22.08 15.20 3.26
C PRO A 235 21.54 16.06 4.42
N ARG A 236 21.49 17.39 4.28
CA ARG A 236 20.90 18.28 5.29
C ARG A 236 19.41 18.01 5.46
N LEU A 237 18.96 18.01 6.71
CA LEU A 237 17.56 17.90 7.06
C LEU A 237 17.00 19.29 7.35
N ASP A 238 16.41 19.89 6.32
CA ASP A 238 15.63 21.14 6.41
C ASP A 238 14.36 21.02 5.55
N ALA A 239 13.42 21.95 5.74
CA ALA A 239 12.13 21.93 5.06
C ALA A 239 12.25 21.95 3.53
N LYS A 240 13.27 22.62 2.97
CA LYS A 240 13.49 22.70 1.52
C LYS A 240 13.91 21.33 0.97
N GLU A 241 14.87 20.68 1.63
CA GLU A 241 15.37 19.37 1.23
C GLU A 241 14.31 18.28 1.41
N THR A 242 13.49 18.39 2.45
CA THR A 242 12.35 17.50 2.64
C THR A 242 11.29 17.71 1.55
N LEU A 243 10.94 18.95 1.22
CA LEU A 243 10.03 19.24 0.11
C LEU A 243 10.58 18.68 -1.21
N MET A 244 11.87 18.86 -1.48
CA MET A 244 12.52 18.34 -2.69
C MET A 244 12.45 16.81 -2.76
N PHE A 245 12.70 16.11 -1.64
CA PHE A 245 12.54 14.66 -1.56
C PHE A 245 11.12 14.20 -1.91
N HIS A 246 10.10 14.85 -1.32
CA HIS A 246 8.71 14.49 -1.58
C HIS A 246 8.26 14.84 -3.00
N ALA A 247 8.70 15.98 -3.54
CA ALA A 247 8.42 16.38 -4.92
C ALA A 247 9.05 15.41 -5.94
N LEU A 248 10.34 15.08 -5.77
CA LEU A 248 11.02 14.10 -6.62
C LEU A 248 10.31 12.75 -6.58
N ARG A 249 9.96 12.28 -5.38
CA ARG A 249 9.25 11.01 -5.21
C ARG A 249 7.87 11.04 -5.87
N ALA A 250 7.11 12.12 -5.70
CA ALA A 250 5.78 12.26 -6.31
C ALA A 250 5.86 12.20 -7.84
N MET A 251 6.87 12.83 -8.45
CA MET A 251 7.13 12.72 -9.88
C MET A 251 7.56 11.31 -10.31
N HIS A 252 8.42 10.64 -9.54
CA HIS A 252 8.89 9.28 -9.86
C HIS A 252 7.78 8.23 -9.81
N VAL A 253 6.73 8.45 -9.00
CA VAL A 253 5.58 7.54 -8.89
C VAL A 253 4.35 8.06 -9.65
N ALA A 254 4.47 9.15 -10.39
CA ALA A 254 3.41 9.65 -11.27
C ALA A 254 3.07 8.56 -12.30
N GLY A 255 1.79 8.17 -12.37
CA GLY A 255 1.36 7.06 -13.23
C GLY A 255 1.73 5.66 -12.72
N ARG A 256 2.32 5.55 -11.52
CA ARG A 256 2.77 4.26 -10.93
C ARG A 256 2.23 4.02 -9.52
N CYS A 257 1.75 5.07 -8.84
CA CYS A 257 1.08 4.96 -7.55
C CYS A 257 -0.35 4.39 -7.72
N ILE A 258 -0.67 3.33 -6.97
CA ILE A 258 -2.02 2.74 -6.92
C ILE A 258 -2.84 3.17 -5.70
N GLU A 259 -2.34 4.14 -4.92
CA GLU A 259 -3.04 4.73 -3.76
C GLU A 259 -3.35 3.72 -2.63
N CYS A 260 -2.48 2.75 -2.38
CA CYS A 260 -2.67 1.77 -1.29
C CYS A 260 -2.48 2.33 0.12
N GLY A 261 -1.89 3.51 0.28
CA GLY A 261 -1.61 4.12 1.58
C GLY A 261 -0.48 3.48 2.41
N ALA A 262 0.19 2.44 1.90
CA ALA A 262 1.29 1.79 2.63
C ALA A 262 2.42 2.75 3.04
N CYS A 263 2.67 3.82 2.26
CA CYS A 263 3.68 4.82 2.60
C CYS A 263 3.25 5.80 3.70
N GLU A 264 1.96 6.03 3.85
CA GLU A 264 1.36 6.89 4.87
C GLU A 264 1.34 6.17 6.21
N LEU A 265 0.86 4.92 6.22
CA LEU A 265 0.90 4.06 7.41
C LEU A 265 2.31 3.68 7.87
N ALA A 266 3.32 3.77 6.99
CA ALA A 266 4.71 3.59 7.35
C ALA A 266 5.36 4.87 7.92
N CYS A 267 4.70 6.03 7.85
CA CYS A 267 5.25 7.29 8.31
C CYS A 267 5.06 7.41 9.84
N PRO A 268 6.14 7.50 10.64
CA PRO A 268 6.02 7.68 12.09
C PRO A 268 5.53 9.08 12.49
N MET A 269 5.33 9.96 11.52
CA MET A 269 4.89 11.34 11.71
C MET A 269 3.48 11.58 11.15
N ASP A 270 2.79 10.52 10.73
CA ASP A 270 1.43 10.58 10.18
C ASP A 270 1.26 11.61 9.05
N ILE A 271 2.28 11.74 8.20
CA ILE A 271 2.22 12.64 7.04
C ILE A 271 1.30 12.00 5.99
N PRO A 272 0.27 12.72 5.49
CA PRO A 272 -0.74 12.17 4.58
C PRO A 272 -0.21 12.01 3.15
N LEU A 273 0.80 11.16 2.97
CA LEU A 273 1.53 11.01 1.71
C LEU A 273 0.67 10.47 0.58
N THR A 274 -0.44 9.77 0.87
CA THR A 274 -1.33 9.32 -0.20
C THR A 274 -2.04 10.50 -0.85
N LEU A 275 -2.39 11.55 -0.09
CA LEU A 275 -3.00 12.75 -0.64
C LEU A 275 -2.09 13.39 -1.69
N LEU A 276 -0.80 13.54 -1.40
CA LEU A 276 0.19 14.07 -2.35
C LEU A 276 0.22 13.26 -3.64
N HIS A 277 0.33 11.94 -3.52
CA HIS A 277 0.45 11.07 -4.70
C HIS A 277 -0.85 10.98 -5.49
N ARG A 278 -2.01 11.07 -4.84
CA ARG A 278 -3.31 11.14 -5.49
C ARG A 278 -3.45 12.41 -6.33
N GLN A 279 -2.98 13.56 -5.83
CA GLN A 279 -3.00 14.81 -6.62
C GLN A 279 -2.24 14.69 -7.94
N VAL A 280 -1.04 14.11 -7.89
CA VAL A 280 -0.24 13.86 -9.09
C VAL A 280 -0.88 12.78 -9.96
N GLY A 281 -1.42 11.72 -9.35
CA GLY A 281 -2.15 10.66 -10.02
C GLY A 281 -3.38 11.15 -10.78
N ASP A 282 -4.17 12.05 -10.20
CA ASP A 282 -5.36 12.64 -10.83
C ASP A 282 -4.98 13.51 -12.03
N ALA A 283 -3.85 14.22 -11.95
CA ALA A 283 -3.31 14.92 -13.12
C ALA A 283 -2.95 13.94 -14.25
N VAL A 284 -2.29 12.82 -13.94
CA VAL A 284 -1.95 11.79 -14.93
C VAL A 284 -3.22 11.15 -15.54
N ARG A 285 -4.20 10.78 -14.71
CA ARG A 285 -5.47 10.20 -15.19
C ARG A 285 -6.19 11.16 -16.15
N ARG A 286 -6.27 12.44 -15.81
CA ARG A 286 -6.94 13.46 -16.64
C ARG A 286 -6.20 13.74 -17.95
N LEU A 287 -4.87 13.81 -17.91
CA LEU A 287 -4.06 14.15 -19.08
C LEU A 287 -3.90 12.98 -20.05
N PHE A 288 -3.76 11.76 -19.53
CA PHE A 288 -3.40 10.57 -20.33
C PHE A 288 -4.50 9.50 -20.37
N ASN A 289 -5.63 9.70 -19.69
CA ASN A 289 -6.71 8.71 -19.53
C ASN A 289 -6.17 7.34 -19.06
N PHE A 290 -5.23 7.37 -18.10
CA PHE A 290 -4.51 6.18 -17.65
C PHE A 290 -4.78 5.91 -16.17
N ASN A 291 -5.29 4.71 -15.86
CA ASN A 291 -5.37 4.22 -14.49
C ASN A 291 -4.28 3.17 -14.23
N VAL A 292 -3.49 3.43 -13.19
CA VAL A 292 -2.39 2.55 -12.80
C VAL A 292 -2.90 1.14 -12.47
N GLY A 293 -2.23 0.10 -12.95
CA GLY A 293 -2.59 -1.28 -12.57
C GLY A 293 -3.95 -1.75 -13.07
N GLU A 294 -4.55 -1.08 -14.07
CA GLU A 294 -5.76 -1.55 -14.76
C GLU A 294 -5.41 -2.60 -15.82
N LYS A 295 -4.28 -2.46 -16.50
CA LYS A 295 -3.84 -3.31 -17.60
C LYS A 295 -2.36 -3.63 -17.51
N ALA A 296 -2.00 -4.91 -17.62
CA ALA A 296 -0.63 -5.39 -17.50
C ALA A 296 0.20 -5.20 -18.79
N ASP A 297 -0.45 -4.91 -19.91
CA ASP A 297 0.16 -4.72 -21.23
C ASP A 297 0.35 -3.23 -21.59
N ILE A 298 -0.15 -2.31 -20.77
CA ILE A 298 0.00 -0.86 -20.98
C ILE A 298 0.98 -0.28 -19.97
N ARG A 299 2.10 0.24 -20.47
CA ARG A 299 3.10 0.92 -19.64
C ARG A 299 2.56 2.23 -19.05
N PRO A 300 3.07 2.66 -17.88
CA PRO A 300 2.78 3.98 -17.34
C PRO A 300 3.16 5.11 -18.31
N PRO A 301 2.32 6.15 -18.47
CA PRO A 301 2.69 7.39 -19.16
C PRO A 301 3.97 7.97 -18.55
N LEU A 302 4.72 8.75 -19.33
CA LEU A 302 6.02 9.34 -18.97
C LEU A 302 7.20 8.34 -18.95
N GLU A 303 6.97 7.03 -19.10
CA GLU A 303 8.05 6.04 -19.31
C GLU A 303 8.32 5.77 -20.79
N PHE A 304 7.41 6.18 -21.67
CA PHE A 304 7.52 6.03 -23.12
C PHE A 304 6.99 7.27 -23.81
N PHE A 305 7.37 7.43 -25.08
CA PHE A 305 6.97 8.54 -25.93
C PHE A 305 6.08 7.99 -27.06
N LEU A 306 4.89 8.56 -27.22
CA LEU A 306 4.03 8.31 -28.38
C LEU A 306 4.24 9.43 -29.40
N LYS A 307 4.55 9.05 -30.64
CA LYS A 307 4.79 10.03 -31.70
C LYS A 307 3.54 10.89 -31.97
N GLU A 308 2.36 10.30 -31.84
CA GLU A 308 1.09 11.00 -32.04
C GLU A 308 0.85 12.10 -30.98
N GLU A 309 1.47 12.02 -29.79
CA GLU A 309 1.38 13.07 -28.76
C GLU A 309 2.14 14.33 -29.19
N LEU A 310 3.29 14.18 -29.83
CA LEU A 310 4.04 15.31 -30.39
C LEU A 310 3.26 16.00 -31.49
N GLU A 311 2.69 15.23 -32.41
CA GLU A 311 1.89 15.73 -33.53
C GLU A 311 0.64 16.48 -33.06
N LYS A 312 0.01 16.06 -31.95
CA LYS A 312 -1.12 16.76 -31.31
C LYS A 312 -0.72 18.00 -30.52
N SER A 313 0.53 18.09 -30.07
CA SER A 313 1.02 19.21 -29.26
C SER A 313 1.27 20.50 -30.06
N GLY A 314 1.18 20.44 -31.41
CA GLY A 314 1.37 21.59 -32.29
C GLY A 314 2.78 22.18 -32.24
N ARG A 315 3.77 21.38 -31.81
CA ARG A 315 5.19 21.72 -31.79
C ARG A 315 5.96 21.03 -32.90
#